data_AF-A0A081PDH4-F1
#
_entry.id   AF-A0A081PDH4-F1
#
_cell.length_a   1.000
_cell.length_b   1.000
_cell.length_c   1.000
_cell.angle_alpha   90.00
_cell.angle_beta   90.00
_cell.angle_gamma   90.00
#
_symmetry.space_group_name_H-M   'P 1'
#
loop_
_entity.id
_entity.type
_entity.pdbx_description
1 polymer ?
#
loop_
_entity_poly.entity_id
_entity_poly.type
_entity_poly.pdbx_seq_one_letter_code
_entity_poly.pdbx_strand_id
1 'polypeptide(L)'
;MNKFLIKCSFFVISLGAAISGYFFYALSGPFEVNGNGEWRMDVTGQVGDFIGGIVGTLFALSGTLLIYLSFREQTNQNKREAFEAAFFEMLRLHRENVQEMRLSKEVDGHIELAENRKVFRLIYAEFVECYREVKKFFRKTDDYILPKYKLELDGIARRINNKIDVKEMAMIDTAYCIVFFGMGNEGEQVLTHKFRNKYDGMHFRNLLAYIKLKPKQTDELRYKNFLYFKGLPVTQQRAKIRELYDFKRKAVIKNPTLSGAELNYLVRNDYMKYYGGHQHRLGHYFRHLFQTYKYLHYHPNLNAKEKYFYGKTLRAQLSTYEQALLFINSISTLGMKWELLAEYKEESGMNPDKIAKFRRKNHLITEYNLIKNLPGESSFGFRYSTYYPSIKYESGE
;
A
#
# COMPACT_ATOMS: atom_id res chain seq x y z
N MET A 1 25.36 -2.06 -25.90
CA MET A 1 25.07 -1.21 -27.07
C MET A 1 25.69 0.17 -26.97
N ASN A 2 25.39 1.00 -25.95
CA ASN A 2 25.98 2.34 -25.80
C ASN A 2 27.52 2.34 -25.76
N LYS A 3 28.14 1.44 -24.97
CA LYS A 3 29.61 1.31 -24.93
C LYS A 3 30.25 0.89 -26.26
N PHE A 4 29.53 0.21 -27.13
CA PHE A 4 30.04 -0.19 -28.45
C PHE A 4 30.01 1.00 -29.41
N LEU A 5 28.88 1.71 -29.48
CA LEU A 5 28.76 2.90 -30.33
C LEU A 5 29.74 4.00 -29.93
N ILE A 6 29.97 4.22 -28.62
CA ILE A 6 30.99 5.14 -28.13
C ILE A 6 32.39 4.72 -28.63
N LYS A 7 32.75 3.44 -28.50
CA LYS A 7 34.03 2.92 -29.00
C LYS A 7 34.16 3.08 -30.51
N CYS A 8 33.09 2.83 -31.26
CA CYS A 8 33.06 3.04 -32.71
C CYS A 8 33.27 4.51 -33.06
N SER A 9 32.60 5.45 -32.39
CA SER A 9 32.79 6.89 -32.59
C SER A 9 34.25 7.31 -32.34
N PHE A 10 34.87 6.85 -31.25
CA PHE A 10 36.28 7.15 -30.96
C PHE A 10 37.23 6.48 -31.96
N PHE A 11 36.90 5.29 -32.46
CA PHE A 11 37.66 4.63 -33.51
C PHE A 11 37.62 5.43 -34.82
N VAL A 12 36.45 5.91 -35.24
CA VAL A 12 36.30 6.75 -36.44
C VAL A 12 37.08 8.07 -36.32
N ILE A 13 37.09 8.69 -35.13
CA ILE A 13 37.89 9.89 -34.86
C ILE A 13 39.39 9.57 -34.98
N SER A 14 39.83 8.47 -34.37
CA SER A 14 41.24 8.06 -34.40
C SER A 14 41.69 7.72 -35.83
N LEU A 15 40.83 7.08 -36.62
CA LEU A 15 41.07 6.79 -38.03
C LEU A 15 41.19 8.09 -38.84
N GLY A 16 40.27 9.05 -38.65
CA GLY A 16 40.34 10.35 -39.32
C GLY A 16 41.63 11.10 -38.98
N ALA A 17 42.04 11.11 -37.70
CA ALA A 17 43.28 11.72 -37.27
C ALA A 17 44.52 11.03 -37.85
N ALA A 18 44.54 9.69 -37.92
CA ALA A 18 45.62 8.93 -38.53
C ALA A 18 45.75 9.20 -40.03
N ILE A 19 44.62 9.27 -40.75
CA ILE A 19 44.58 9.63 -42.18
C ILE A 19 45.12 11.05 -42.39
N SER A 20 44.69 12.02 -41.58
CA SER A 20 45.24 13.38 -41.61
C SER A 20 46.76 13.39 -41.37
N GLY A 21 47.22 12.71 -40.32
CA GLY A 21 48.65 12.65 -39.98
C GLY A 21 49.50 12.04 -41.09
N TYR A 22 49.04 10.94 -41.68
CA TYR A 22 49.70 10.32 -42.84
C TYR A 22 49.71 11.24 -44.06
N PHE A 23 48.60 11.92 -44.32
CA PHE A 23 48.49 12.86 -45.44
C PHE A 23 49.46 14.05 -45.30
N PHE A 24 49.52 14.67 -44.11
CA PHE A 24 50.48 15.75 -43.85
C PHE A 24 51.93 15.27 -43.87
N TYR A 25 52.22 14.06 -43.40
CA TYR A 25 53.54 13.46 -43.54
C TYR A 25 53.93 13.28 -45.01
N ALA A 26 53.04 12.75 -45.84
CA ALA A 26 53.29 12.60 -47.28
C ALA A 26 53.50 13.94 -48.00
N LEU A 27 52.81 15.01 -47.56
CA LEU A 27 52.98 16.38 -48.08
C LEU A 27 54.31 17.03 -47.66
N SER A 28 54.85 16.68 -46.49
CA SER A 28 56.09 17.25 -45.96
C SER A 28 57.36 16.89 -46.74
N GLY A 29 57.29 15.92 -47.65
CA GLY A 29 58.39 15.60 -48.57
C GLY A 29 58.57 16.70 -49.65
N PRO A 30 57.55 16.98 -50.46
CA PRO A 30 57.63 18.00 -51.51
C PRO A 30 57.37 19.46 -51.07
N PHE A 31 56.83 19.70 -49.87
CA PHE A 31 56.45 21.05 -49.41
C PHE A 31 56.85 21.33 -47.95
N GLU A 32 57.30 22.55 -47.67
CA GLU A 32 57.50 23.04 -46.28
C GLU A 32 56.18 23.59 -45.72
N VAL A 33 55.63 22.92 -44.72
CA VAL A 33 54.35 23.30 -44.08
C VAL A 33 54.49 24.54 -43.17
N ASN A 34 55.70 24.83 -42.67
CA ASN A 34 56.03 26.00 -41.84
C ASN A 34 57.17 26.82 -42.47
N GLY A 35 56.99 27.28 -43.71
CA GLY A 35 57.96 28.10 -44.44
C GLY A 35 57.64 29.60 -44.40
N ASN A 36 58.65 30.44 -44.69
CA ASN A 36 58.52 31.92 -44.78
C ASN A 36 58.18 32.43 -46.20
N GLY A 37 57.85 31.53 -47.14
CA GLY A 37 57.58 31.86 -48.55
C GLY A 37 56.15 32.32 -48.84
N GLU A 38 55.87 32.73 -50.09
CA GLU A 38 54.51 33.08 -50.54
C GLU A 38 53.57 31.86 -50.54
N TRP A 39 52.37 32.04 -49.99
CA TRP A 39 51.37 30.98 -49.86
C TRP A 39 50.78 30.59 -51.22
N ARG A 40 50.98 29.33 -51.61
CA ARG A 40 50.36 28.75 -52.81
C ARG A 40 48.90 28.35 -52.59
N MET A 41 48.01 29.34 -52.78
CA MET A 41 46.57 29.20 -52.54
C MET A 41 45.91 28.05 -53.34
N ASP A 42 46.41 27.76 -54.54
CA ASP A 42 45.92 26.69 -55.42
C ASP A 42 46.14 25.29 -54.84
N VAL A 43 47.33 25.03 -54.31
CA VAL A 43 47.70 23.72 -53.71
C VAL A 43 47.09 23.56 -52.34
N THR A 44 47.08 24.63 -51.54
CA THR A 44 46.44 24.60 -50.22
C THR A 44 44.94 24.38 -50.32
N GLY A 45 44.29 24.83 -51.41
CA GLY A 45 42.89 24.54 -51.69
C GLY A 45 42.61 23.03 -51.85
N GLN A 46 43.41 22.34 -52.66
CA GLN A 46 43.27 20.88 -52.87
C GLN A 46 43.54 20.06 -51.60
N VAL A 47 44.47 20.50 -50.76
CA VAL A 47 44.70 19.95 -49.42
C VAL A 47 43.45 20.10 -48.55
N GLY A 48 42.83 21.27 -48.58
CA GLY A 48 41.55 21.53 -47.91
C GLY A 48 40.43 20.62 -48.40
N ASP A 49 40.33 20.36 -49.71
CA ASP A 49 39.31 19.48 -50.30
C ASP A 49 39.45 18.03 -49.83
N PHE A 50 40.68 17.50 -49.76
CA PHE A 50 40.94 16.14 -49.26
C PHE A 50 40.58 16.00 -47.77
N ILE A 51 41.08 16.92 -46.95
CA ILE A 51 40.81 16.93 -45.50
C ILE A 51 39.31 17.12 -45.25
N GLY A 52 38.68 18.10 -45.88
CA GLY A 52 37.24 18.35 -45.76
C GLY A 52 36.39 17.17 -46.24
N GLY A 53 36.74 16.57 -47.38
CA GLY A 53 35.99 15.47 -47.99
C GLY A 53 36.10 14.16 -47.22
N ILE A 54 37.31 13.73 -46.83
CA ILE A 54 37.52 12.41 -46.19
C ILE A 54 37.53 12.53 -44.67
N VAL A 55 38.34 13.43 -44.12
CA VAL A 55 38.47 13.57 -42.66
C VAL A 55 37.22 14.23 -42.09
N GLY A 56 36.71 15.26 -42.79
CA GLY A 56 35.47 15.93 -42.41
C GLY A 56 34.25 15.00 -42.41
N THR A 57 34.13 14.07 -43.36
CA THR A 57 33.02 13.09 -43.37
C THR A 57 33.15 12.04 -42.27
N LEU A 58 34.36 11.56 -41.96
CA LEU A 58 34.59 10.67 -40.82
C LEU A 58 34.25 11.36 -39.49
N PHE A 59 34.66 12.61 -39.31
CA PHE A 59 34.32 13.40 -38.13
C PHE A 59 32.83 13.71 -38.05
N ALA A 60 32.19 14.04 -39.18
CA ALA A 60 30.75 14.24 -39.24
C ALA A 60 29.99 12.96 -38.83
N LEU A 61 30.37 11.79 -39.36
CA LEU A 61 29.78 10.51 -38.98
C LEU A 61 29.93 10.21 -37.49
N SER A 62 31.14 10.43 -36.94
CA SER A 62 31.37 10.26 -35.51
C SER A 62 30.53 11.23 -34.67
N GLY A 63 30.45 12.49 -35.08
CA GLY A 63 29.60 13.51 -34.47
C GLY A 63 28.13 13.13 -34.47
N THR A 64 27.59 12.65 -35.61
CA THR A 64 26.22 12.17 -35.72
C THR A 64 25.95 11.00 -34.77
N LEU A 65 26.87 10.04 -34.66
CA LEU A 65 26.73 8.90 -33.74
C LEU A 65 26.72 9.35 -32.27
N LEU A 66 27.59 10.29 -31.90
CA LEU A 66 27.65 10.85 -30.55
C LEU A 66 26.37 11.64 -30.22
N ILE A 67 25.88 12.46 -31.15
CA ILE A 67 24.62 13.20 -30.99
C ILE A 67 23.44 12.23 -30.81
N TYR A 68 23.36 11.17 -31.62
CA TYR A 68 22.32 10.14 -31.47
C TYR A 68 22.37 9.47 -30.10
N LEU A 69 23.57 9.13 -29.60
CA LEU A 69 23.75 8.58 -28.27
C LEU A 69 23.30 9.57 -27.18
N SER A 70 23.67 10.84 -27.31
CA SER A 70 23.25 11.90 -26.39
C SER A 70 21.73 12.05 -26.36
N PHE A 71 21.05 12.07 -27.52
CA PHE A 71 19.59 12.12 -27.59
C PHE A 71 18.92 10.91 -26.93
N ARG A 72 19.51 9.72 -27.10
CA ARG A 72 19.00 8.50 -26.46
C ARG A 72 19.16 8.55 -24.95
N GLU A 73 20.32 9.00 -24.46
CA GLU A 73 20.58 9.15 -23.03
C GLU A 73 19.66 10.21 -22.43
N GLN A 74 19.50 11.35 -23.10
CA GLN A 74 18.56 12.40 -22.74
C GLN A 74 17.11 11.88 -22.70
N THR A 75 16.69 11.05 -23.65
CA THR A 75 15.35 10.44 -23.63
C THR A 75 15.16 9.54 -22.41
N ASN A 76 16.17 8.78 -22.00
CA ASN A 76 16.10 7.95 -20.81
C ASN A 76 16.07 8.79 -19.53
N GLN A 77 16.89 9.84 -19.48
CA GLN A 77 16.92 10.83 -18.40
C GLN A 77 15.56 11.51 -18.25
N ASN A 78 14.97 12.00 -19.34
CA ASN A 78 13.65 12.62 -19.36
C ASN A 78 12.55 11.67 -18.86
N LYS A 79 12.59 10.39 -19.27
CA LYS A 79 11.65 9.36 -18.77
C LYS A 79 11.81 9.14 -17.26
N ARG A 80 13.05 9.18 -16.77
CA ARG A 80 13.34 9.03 -15.35
C ARG A 80 12.86 10.23 -14.55
N GLU A 81 13.14 11.44 -15.01
CA GLU A 81 12.67 12.68 -14.40
C GLU A 81 11.15 12.77 -14.39
N ALA A 82 10.48 12.38 -15.48
CA ALA A 82 9.02 12.31 -15.54
C ALA A 82 8.44 11.29 -14.54
N PHE A 83 9.07 10.13 -14.40
CA PHE A 83 8.70 9.16 -13.37
C PHE A 83 8.88 9.74 -11.96
N GLU A 84 10.04 10.34 -11.68
CA GLU A 84 10.36 10.90 -10.36
C GLU A 84 9.42 12.03 -9.99
N ALA A 85 9.14 12.95 -10.92
CA ALA A 85 8.17 14.01 -10.72
C ALA A 85 6.79 13.45 -10.34
N ALA A 86 6.27 12.47 -11.08
CA ALA A 86 4.99 11.84 -10.78
C ALA A 86 5.02 11.05 -9.45
N PHE A 87 6.11 10.34 -9.17
CA PHE A 87 6.28 9.57 -7.93
C PHE A 87 6.31 10.47 -6.70
N PHE A 88 7.11 11.55 -6.74
CA PHE A 88 7.22 12.50 -5.63
C PHE A 88 5.93 13.32 -5.46
N GLU A 89 5.20 13.58 -6.53
CA GLU A 89 3.87 14.19 -6.43
C GLU A 89 2.87 13.28 -5.72
N MET A 90 2.83 11.98 -6.07
CA MET A 90 1.99 11.03 -5.32
C MET A 90 2.43 10.89 -3.86
N LEU A 91 3.73 10.93 -3.58
CA LEU A 91 4.26 10.94 -2.21
C LEU A 91 3.81 12.20 -1.44
N ARG A 92 3.80 13.36 -2.11
CA ARG A 92 3.31 14.63 -1.57
C ARG A 92 1.83 14.55 -1.24
N LEU A 93 0.99 14.11 -2.18
CA LEU A 93 -0.45 13.89 -1.97
C LEU A 93 -0.72 12.90 -0.82
N HIS A 94 0.09 11.85 -0.70
CA HIS A 94 -0.03 10.92 0.42
C HIS A 94 0.29 11.59 1.76
N ARG A 95 1.32 12.44 1.82
CA ARG A 95 1.63 13.23 3.02
C ARG A 95 0.54 14.24 3.34
N GLU A 96 -0.07 14.88 2.35
CA GLU A 96 -1.18 15.81 2.54
C GLU A 96 -2.38 15.10 3.16
N ASN A 97 -2.75 13.92 2.66
CA ASN A 97 -3.80 13.09 3.27
C ASN A 97 -3.52 12.82 4.77
N VAL A 98 -2.25 12.62 5.14
CA VAL A 98 -1.85 12.43 6.55
C VAL A 98 -1.97 13.74 7.32
N GLN A 99 -1.53 14.86 6.74
CA GLN A 99 -1.56 16.19 7.38
C GLN A 99 -2.99 16.71 7.61
N GLU A 100 -3.95 16.31 6.77
CA GLU A 100 -5.36 16.68 6.94
C GLU A 100 -6.07 15.85 8.01
N MET A 101 -5.46 14.77 8.51
CA MET A 101 -6.10 13.91 9.49
C MET A 101 -6.23 14.58 10.84
N ARG A 102 -7.48 14.67 11.32
CA ARG A 102 -7.82 15.09 12.68
C ARG A 102 -8.83 14.14 13.30
N LEU A 103 -8.66 13.86 14.58
CA LEU A 103 -9.56 13.05 15.39
C LEU A 103 -9.54 13.56 16.84
N SER A 104 -10.71 13.88 17.37
CA SER A 104 -10.89 14.14 18.80
C SER A 104 -11.54 12.94 19.47
N LYS A 105 -11.01 12.55 20.62
CA LYS A 105 -11.55 11.46 21.44
C LYS A 105 -11.49 11.87 22.90
N GLU A 106 -12.58 11.65 23.62
CA GLU A 106 -12.56 11.79 25.07
C GLU A 106 -11.98 10.52 25.71
N VAL A 107 -11.01 10.72 26.58
CA VAL A 107 -10.33 9.68 27.37
C VAL A 107 -10.29 10.20 28.81
N ASP A 108 -10.95 9.49 29.72
CA ASP A 108 -10.95 9.78 31.16
C ASP A 108 -11.37 11.22 31.51
N GLY A 109 -12.38 11.75 30.81
CA GLY A 109 -12.91 13.10 31.00
C GLY A 109 -12.12 14.21 30.31
N HIS A 110 -11.04 13.87 29.59
CA HIS A 110 -10.24 14.82 28.82
C HIS A 110 -10.38 14.58 27.31
N ILE A 111 -10.51 15.65 26.54
CA ILE A 111 -10.51 15.57 25.07
C ILE A 111 -9.06 15.45 24.58
N GLU A 112 -8.67 14.26 24.15
CA GLU A 112 -7.44 14.03 23.40
C GLU A 112 -7.66 14.42 21.93
N LEU A 113 -6.99 15.49 21.50
CA LEU A 113 -6.91 15.86 20.09
C LEU A 113 -5.69 15.20 19.46
N ALA A 114 -5.94 14.30 18.51
CA ALA A 114 -4.92 13.74 17.64
C ALA A 114 -4.95 14.40 16.26
N GLU A 115 -3.79 14.85 15.81
CA GLU A 115 -3.57 15.42 14.50
C GLU A 115 -2.46 14.68 13.77
N ASN A 116 -2.50 14.72 12.44
CA ASN A 116 -1.49 14.15 11.57
C ASN A 116 -1.28 12.65 11.87
N ARG A 117 -0.02 12.24 12.05
CA ARG A 117 0.38 10.86 12.34
C ARG A 117 -0.17 10.32 13.67
N LYS A 118 -0.52 11.19 14.64
CA LYS A 118 -1.06 10.76 15.94
C LYS A 118 -2.44 10.12 15.81
N VAL A 119 -3.18 10.44 14.73
CA VAL A 119 -4.50 9.85 14.46
C VAL A 119 -4.42 8.33 14.31
N PHE A 120 -3.37 7.81 13.67
CA PHE A 120 -3.18 6.36 13.49
C PHE A 120 -3.02 5.62 14.81
N ARG A 121 -2.42 6.24 15.84
CA ARG A 121 -2.33 5.66 17.19
C ARG A 121 -3.72 5.44 17.79
N LEU A 122 -4.61 6.44 17.70
CA LEU A 122 -5.96 6.34 18.23
C LEU A 122 -6.80 5.30 17.48
N ILE A 123 -6.71 5.30 16.15
CA ILE A 123 -7.42 4.30 15.32
C ILE A 123 -6.92 2.89 15.63
N TYR A 124 -5.61 2.71 15.79
CA TYR A 124 -5.04 1.43 16.16
C TYR A 124 -5.51 0.97 17.56
N ALA A 125 -5.59 1.87 18.53
CA ALA A 125 -6.15 1.58 19.85
C ALA A 125 -7.63 1.15 19.77
N GLU A 126 -8.45 1.85 18.97
CA GLU A 126 -9.84 1.46 18.71
C GLU A 126 -9.95 0.08 18.07
N PHE A 127 -9.07 -0.25 17.12
CA PHE A 127 -9.00 -1.59 16.55
C PHE A 127 -8.69 -2.65 17.60
N VAL A 128 -7.71 -2.41 18.48
CA VAL A 128 -7.34 -3.36 19.54
C VAL A 128 -8.51 -3.57 20.51
N GLU A 129 -9.20 -2.50 20.90
CA GLU A 129 -10.41 -2.61 21.72
C GLU A 129 -11.51 -3.42 21.02
N CYS A 130 -11.78 -3.10 19.76
CA CYS A 130 -12.79 -3.79 18.97
C CYS A 130 -12.45 -5.27 18.81
N TYR A 131 -11.19 -5.60 18.52
CA TYR A 131 -10.74 -6.99 18.41
C TYR A 131 -10.94 -7.78 19.70
N ARG A 132 -10.65 -7.18 20.87
CA ARG A 132 -10.91 -7.82 22.17
C ARG A 132 -12.40 -8.06 22.41
N GLU A 133 -13.25 -7.15 21.95
CA GLU A 133 -14.71 -7.30 22.03
C GLU A 133 -15.19 -8.41 21.09
N VAL A 134 -14.78 -8.41 19.82
CA VAL A 134 -15.09 -9.44 18.82
C VAL A 134 -14.63 -10.82 19.30
N LYS A 135 -13.42 -10.94 19.86
CA LYS A 135 -12.87 -12.21 20.37
C LYS A 135 -13.76 -12.88 21.41
N LYS A 136 -14.51 -12.13 22.23
CA LYS A 136 -15.44 -12.68 23.23
C LYS A 136 -16.64 -13.39 22.58
N PHE A 137 -16.98 -13.06 21.34
CA PHE A 137 -18.06 -13.70 20.59
C PHE A 137 -17.58 -14.98 19.90
N PHE A 138 -16.30 -15.09 19.54
CA PHE A 138 -15.71 -16.26 18.87
C PHE A 138 -15.18 -17.31 19.87
N ARG A 139 -16.06 -18.04 20.56
CA ARG A 139 -15.68 -19.16 21.46
C ARG A 139 -15.05 -20.32 20.71
N LYS A 140 -14.09 -21.03 21.31
CA LYS A 140 -13.32 -22.13 20.68
C LYS A 140 -14.19 -23.25 20.08
N THR A 141 -15.27 -23.63 20.76
CA THR A 141 -16.14 -24.78 20.41
C THR A 141 -17.10 -24.55 19.25
N ASP A 142 -17.30 -23.29 18.85
CA ASP A 142 -18.42 -22.92 18.01
C ASP A 142 -17.97 -22.65 16.56
N ASP A 143 -18.67 -23.23 15.59
CA ASP A 143 -18.44 -23.04 14.15
C ASP A 143 -19.36 -21.95 13.59
N TYR A 144 -18.98 -20.70 13.84
CA TYR A 144 -19.74 -19.53 13.39
C TYR A 144 -19.42 -19.10 11.96
N ILE A 145 -18.32 -19.61 11.40
CA ILE A 145 -17.81 -19.25 10.08
C ILE A 145 -18.50 -20.16 9.07
N LEU A 146 -19.12 -19.56 8.04
CA LEU A 146 -19.79 -20.36 7.01
C LEU A 146 -18.76 -21.23 6.26
N PRO A 147 -19.11 -22.48 5.89
CA PRO A 147 -18.16 -23.43 5.28
C PRO A 147 -17.44 -22.87 4.05
N LYS A 148 -18.17 -22.15 3.19
CA LYS A 148 -17.60 -21.51 1.99
C LYS A 148 -16.50 -20.52 2.35
N TYR A 149 -16.76 -19.62 3.30
CA TYR A 149 -15.80 -18.60 3.71
C TYR A 149 -14.61 -19.21 4.47
N LYS A 150 -14.86 -20.27 5.26
CA LYS A 150 -13.82 -21.05 5.93
C LYS A 150 -12.84 -21.66 4.93
N LEU A 151 -13.34 -22.29 3.86
CA LEU A 151 -12.52 -22.84 2.78
C LEU A 151 -11.69 -21.77 2.06
N GLU A 152 -12.26 -20.58 1.82
CA GLU A 152 -11.53 -19.46 1.23
C GLU A 152 -10.36 -19.02 2.12
N LEU A 153 -10.61 -18.85 3.43
CA LEU A 153 -9.57 -18.49 4.40
C LEU A 153 -8.53 -19.60 4.57
N ASP A 154 -8.92 -20.87 4.61
CA ASP A 154 -8.01 -22.02 4.64
C ASP A 154 -7.10 -22.05 3.40
N GLY A 155 -7.66 -21.70 2.23
CA GLY A 155 -6.90 -21.57 0.99
C GLY A 155 -5.88 -20.43 1.03
N ILE A 156 -6.22 -19.31 1.67
CA ILE A 156 -5.28 -18.19 1.90
C ILE A 156 -4.21 -18.58 2.91
N ALA A 157 -4.59 -19.11 4.08
CA ALA A 157 -3.70 -19.50 5.15
C ALA A 157 -2.64 -20.52 4.67
N ARG A 158 -3.04 -21.56 3.95
CA ARG A 158 -2.12 -22.57 3.39
C ARG A 158 -1.08 -22.00 2.42
N ARG A 159 -1.40 -20.91 1.72
CA ARG A 159 -0.45 -20.24 0.82
C ARG A 159 0.60 -19.41 1.55
N ILE A 160 0.28 -18.95 2.75
CA ILE A 160 1.14 -18.08 3.54
C ILE A 160 1.96 -18.92 4.52
N ASN A 161 1.26 -19.60 5.44
CA ASN A 161 1.82 -20.35 6.54
C ASN A 161 0.74 -21.23 7.19
N ASN A 162 0.96 -22.55 7.24
CA ASN A 162 0.02 -23.51 7.85
C ASN A 162 -0.25 -23.29 9.34
N LYS A 163 0.54 -22.43 10.01
CA LYS A 163 0.33 -22.06 11.43
C LYS A 163 -0.70 -20.95 11.64
N ILE A 164 -1.26 -20.37 10.58
CA ILE A 164 -2.26 -19.31 10.69
C ILE A 164 -3.58 -19.88 11.20
N ASP A 165 -4.10 -19.30 12.28
CA ASP A 165 -5.46 -19.57 12.74
C ASP A 165 -6.47 -18.82 11.87
N VAL A 166 -7.26 -19.56 11.09
CA VAL A 166 -8.34 -19.02 10.24
C VAL A 166 -9.40 -18.29 11.05
N LYS A 167 -9.65 -18.73 12.29
CA LYS A 167 -10.57 -18.03 13.20
C LYS A 167 -10.01 -16.67 13.60
N GLU A 168 -8.70 -16.60 13.83
CA GLU A 168 -8.02 -15.34 14.12
C GLU A 168 -8.07 -14.38 12.93
N MET A 169 -7.85 -14.86 11.70
CA MET A 169 -8.05 -14.05 10.48
C MET A 169 -9.47 -13.47 10.40
N ALA A 170 -10.48 -14.31 10.63
CA ALA A 170 -11.87 -13.88 10.61
C ALA A 170 -12.17 -12.84 11.70
N MET A 171 -11.63 -13.00 12.91
CA MET A 171 -11.76 -12.02 13.98
C MET A 171 -11.10 -10.69 13.63
N ILE A 172 -9.88 -10.71 13.06
CA ILE A 172 -9.16 -9.51 12.64
C ILE A 172 -9.93 -8.76 11.54
N ASP A 173 -10.36 -9.47 10.50
CA ASP A 173 -11.16 -8.88 9.41
C ASP A 173 -12.47 -8.27 9.92
N THR A 174 -13.15 -8.95 10.85
CA THR A 174 -14.40 -8.48 11.45
C THR A 174 -14.19 -7.20 12.26
N ALA A 175 -13.21 -7.19 13.17
CA ALA A 175 -12.89 -6.03 13.98
C ALA A 175 -12.45 -4.84 13.13
N TYR A 176 -11.61 -5.08 12.12
CA TYR A 176 -11.15 -4.03 11.22
C TYR A 176 -12.29 -3.46 10.38
N CYS A 177 -13.17 -4.29 9.85
CA CYS A 177 -14.36 -3.84 9.13
C CYS A 177 -15.25 -2.94 10.01
N ILE A 178 -15.48 -3.32 11.27
CA ILE A 178 -16.27 -2.51 12.23
C ILE A 178 -15.61 -1.14 12.46
N VAL A 179 -14.30 -1.10 12.68
CA VAL A 179 -13.56 0.15 12.91
C VAL A 179 -13.51 1.01 11.64
N PHE A 180 -13.38 0.38 10.47
CA PHE A 180 -13.33 1.08 9.19
C PHE A 180 -14.67 1.68 8.79
N PHE A 181 -15.77 0.90 8.80
CA PHE A 181 -17.09 1.37 8.38
C PHE A 181 -17.85 2.10 9.49
N GLY A 182 -17.57 1.78 10.75
CA GLY A 182 -18.31 2.29 11.91
C GLY A 182 -19.67 1.62 12.10
N MET A 183 -20.30 1.94 13.23
CA MET A 183 -21.63 1.42 13.63
C MET A 183 -22.74 2.46 13.48
N GLY A 184 -22.52 3.49 12.66
CA GLY A 184 -23.58 4.36 12.16
C GLY A 184 -24.55 3.62 11.23
N ASN A 185 -25.61 4.29 10.79
CA ASN A 185 -26.65 3.65 9.97
C ASN A 185 -26.09 3.07 8.66
N GLU A 186 -25.27 3.84 7.94
CA GLU A 186 -24.64 3.38 6.69
C GLU A 186 -23.64 2.25 6.92
N GLY A 187 -22.76 2.41 7.91
CA GLY A 187 -21.75 1.41 8.26
C GLY A 187 -22.37 0.07 8.67
N GLU A 188 -23.44 0.08 9.45
CA GLU A 188 -24.17 -1.13 9.86
C GLU A 188 -24.78 -1.89 8.67
N GLN A 189 -25.32 -1.18 7.67
CA GLN A 189 -25.84 -1.80 6.46
C GLN A 189 -24.73 -2.49 5.66
N VAL A 190 -23.59 -1.80 5.47
CA VAL A 190 -22.41 -2.35 4.78
C VAL A 190 -21.87 -3.59 5.51
N LEU A 191 -21.75 -3.51 6.85
CA LEU A 191 -21.29 -4.61 7.68
C LEU A 191 -22.25 -5.80 7.61
N THR A 192 -23.56 -5.56 7.71
CA THR A 192 -24.59 -6.60 7.62
C THR A 192 -24.52 -7.34 6.29
N HIS A 193 -24.40 -6.60 5.17
CA HIS A 193 -24.26 -7.19 3.85
C HIS A 193 -22.98 -8.03 3.72
N LYS A 194 -21.84 -7.49 4.19
CA LYS A 194 -20.55 -8.21 4.16
C LYS A 194 -20.54 -9.47 5.02
N PHE A 195 -21.15 -9.43 6.19
CA PHE A 195 -21.11 -10.52 7.17
C PHE A 195 -22.12 -11.63 6.90
N ARG A 196 -23.22 -11.34 6.20
CA ARG A 196 -24.23 -12.33 5.82
C ARG A 196 -23.66 -13.53 5.05
N ASN A 197 -22.63 -13.30 4.24
CA ASN A 197 -21.99 -14.35 3.44
C ASN A 197 -20.77 -14.98 4.12
N LYS A 198 -20.42 -14.54 5.33
CA LYS A 198 -19.23 -14.98 6.07
C LYS A 198 -19.55 -15.76 7.34
N TYR A 199 -20.64 -15.39 8.02
CA TYR A 199 -20.96 -15.90 9.35
C TYR A 199 -22.42 -16.35 9.47
N ASP A 200 -22.70 -17.18 10.48
CA ASP A 200 -24.06 -17.47 10.90
C ASP A 200 -24.84 -16.18 11.19
N GLY A 201 -26.10 -16.15 10.72
CA GLY A 201 -26.96 -14.98 10.81
C GLY A 201 -27.22 -14.53 12.25
N MET A 202 -27.45 -15.46 13.17
CA MET A 202 -27.69 -15.09 14.56
C MET A 202 -26.42 -14.58 15.21
N HIS A 203 -25.28 -15.21 14.92
CA HIS A 203 -23.99 -14.85 15.47
C HIS A 203 -23.59 -13.40 15.16
N PHE A 204 -23.48 -13.02 13.89
CA PHE A 204 -22.96 -11.69 13.54
C PHE A 204 -23.94 -10.58 13.92
N ARG A 205 -25.26 -10.84 13.91
CA ARG A 205 -26.26 -9.86 14.34
C ARG A 205 -26.17 -9.57 15.82
N ASN A 206 -25.96 -10.59 16.66
CA ASN A 206 -25.73 -10.39 18.09
C ASN A 206 -24.43 -9.62 18.35
N LEU A 207 -23.37 -9.92 17.60
CA LEU A 207 -22.11 -9.19 17.67
C LEU A 207 -22.30 -7.70 17.32
N LEU A 208 -22.88 -7.40 16.15
CA LEU A 208 -23.12 -6.03 15.72
C LEU A 208 -24.03 -5.28 16.69
N ALA A 209 -25.09 -5.93 17.20
CA ALA A 209 -25.96 -5.35 18.20
C ALA A 209 -25.19 -4.98 19.48
N TYR A 210 -24.33 -5.87 20.00
CA TYR A 210 -23.48 -5.58 21.16
C TYR A 210 -22.53 -4.40 20.92
N ILE A 211 -21.81 -4.41 19.81
CA ILE A 211 -20.84 -3.36 19.48
C ILE A 211 -21.57 -2.00 19.33
N LYS A 212 -22.77 -2.00 18.75
CA LYS A 212 -23.60 -0.81 18.57
C LYS A 212 -24.07 -0.20 19.89
N LEU A 213 -24.12 -0.97 20.98
CA LEU A 213 -24.50 -0.47 22.31
C LEU A 213 -23.44 0.43 22.94
N LYS A 214 -22.18 0.36 22.51
CA LYS A 214 -21.08 1.14 23.07
C LYS A 214 -21.22 2.62 22.66
N PRO A 215 -21.56 3.54 23.58
CA PRO A 215 -21.67 4.96 23.28
C PRO A 215 -20.29 5.63 23.34
N LYS A 216 -20.19 6.86 22.80
CA LYS A 216 -19.06 7.73 23.13
C LYS A 216 -19.07 8.11 24.61
N GLN A 217 -17.89 8.34 25.19
CA GLN A 217 -17.76 8.77 26.60
C GLN A 217 -18.44 10.12 26.86
N THR A 218 -18.50 10.97 25.83
CA THR A 218 -19.18 12.28 25.85
C THR A 218 -20.67 12.21 26.22
N ASP A 219 -21.32 11.05 26.06
CA ASP A 219 -22.69 10.82 26.54
C ASP A 219 -22.61 10.10 27.90
N GLU A 220 -22.43 10.88 28.97
CA GLU A 220 -22.18 10.34 30.32
C GLU A 220 -23.26 9.35 30.77
N LEU A 221 -24.52 9.65 30.50
CA LEU A 221 -25.66 8.84 30.93
C LEU A 221 -25.67 7.50 30.18
N ARG A 222 -25.50 7.49 28.85
CA ARG A 222 -25.35 6.24 28.09
C ARG A 222 -24.12 5.47 28.49
N TYR A 223 -23.02 6.16 28.73
CA TYR A 223 -21.76 5.51 29.09
C TYR A 223 -21.87 4.82 30.46
N LYS A 224 -22.45 5.47 31.48
CA LYS A 224 -22.75 4.86 32.79
C LYS A 224 -23.65 3.63 32.65
N ASN A 225 -24.71 3.71 31.85
CA ASN A 225 -25.60 2.58 31.60
C ASN A 225 -24.90 1.42 30.86
N PHE A 226 -24.02 1.73 29.91
CA PHE A 226 -23.21 0.74 29.22
C PHE A 226 -22.22 0.05 30.16
N LEU A 227 -21.61 0.78 31.09
CA LEU A 227 -20.73 0.21 32.12
C LEU A 227 -21.49 -0.76 33.03
N TYR A 228 -22.70 -0.40 33.46
CA TYR A 228 -23.58 -1.29 34.20
C TYR A 228 -23.88 -2.57 33.41
N PHE A 229 -24.29 -2.44 32.14
CA PHE A 229 -24.53 -3.57 31.25
C PHE A 229 -23.29 -4.47 31.10
N LYS A 230 -22.10 -3.88 30.95
CA LYS A 230 -20.83 -4.59 30.83
C LYS A 230 -20.45 -5.35 32.11
N GLY A 231 -20.90 -4.88 33.27
CA GLY A 231 -20.71 -5.53 34.57
C GLY A 231 -21.60 -6.76 34.80
N LEU A 232 -22.68 -6.93 34.02
CA LEU A 232 -23.60 -8.07 34.17
C LEU A 232 -22.92 -9.40 33.79
N PRO A 233 -23.38 -10.55 34.33
CA PRO A 233 -22.95 -11.86 33.86
C PRO A 233 -23.16 -12.04 32.34
N VAL A 234 -22.24 -12.72 31.66
CA VAL A 234 -22.28 -12.92 30.19
C VAL A 234 -23.60 -13.53 29.71
N THR A 235 -24.22 -14.40 30.50
CA THR A 235 -25.53 -15.00 30.20
C THR A 235 -26.64 -13.94 30.16
N GLN A 236 -26.66 -13.02 31.12
CA GLN A 236 -27.62 -11.91 31.18
C GLN A 236 -27.36 -10.89 30.08
N GLN A 237 -26.09 -10.58 29.79
CA GLN A 237 -25.74 -9.71 28.66
C GLN A 237 -26.32 -10.24 27.35
N ARG A 238 -26.17 -11.56 27.10
CA ARG A 238 -26.70 -12.22 25.90
C ARG A 238 -28.22 -12.18 25.84
N ALA A 239 -28.89 -12.42 26.97
CA ALA A 239 -30.36 -12.34 27.04
C ALA A 239 -30.85 -10.93 26.68
N LYS A 240 -30.26 -9.89 27.30
CA LYS A 240 -30.60 -8.48 27.01
C LYS A 240 -30.29 -8.07 25.56
N ILE A 241 -29.17 -8.52 24.97
CA ILE A 241 -28.86 -8.26 23.56
C ILE A 241 -29.91 -8.88 22.64
N ARG A 242 -30.30 -10.14 22.91
CA ARG A 242 -31.32 -10.84 22.13
C ARG A 242 -32.67 -10.15 22.24
N GLU A 243 -33.06 -9.79 23.45
CA GLU A 243 -34.28 -9.01 23.71
C GLU A 243 -34.28 -7.68 22.95
N LEU A 244 -33.18 -6.94 22.99
CA LEU A 244 -33.02 -5.69 22.23
C LEU A 244 -33.16 -5.91 20.72
N TYR A 245 -32.53 -6.96 20.20
CA TYR A 245 -32.58 -7.30 18.78
C TYR A 245 -34.00 -7.68 18.35
N ASP A 246 -34.66 -8.56 19.11
CA ASP A 246 -36.03 -9.00 18.86
C ASP A 246 -37.01 -7.84 19.01
N PHE A 247 -36.80 -6.95 19.98
CA PHE A 247 -37.58 -5.73 20.16
C PHE A 247 -37.44 -4.82 18.93
N LYS A 248 -36.22 -4.51 18.47
CA LYS A 248 -36.03 -3.65 17.27
C LYS A 248 -36.66 -4.27 16.03
N ARG A 249 -36.55 -5.58 15.86
CA ARG A 249 -37.20 -6.32 14.76
C ARG A 249 -38.73 -6.23 14.85
N LYS A 250 -39.31 -6.39 16.05
CA LYS A 250 -40.76 -6.28 16.28
C LYS A 250 -41.25 -4.84 16.20
N ALA A 251 -40.44 -3.86 16.58
CA ALA A 251 -40.76 -2.44 16.52
C ALA A 251 -40.95 -1.93 15.09
N VAL A 252 -40.16 -2.45 14.16
CA VAL A 252 -40.34 -2.21 12.71
C VAL A 252 -41.66 -2.81 12.19
N ILE A 253 -42.24 -3.82 12.87
CA ILE A 253 -43.40 -4.58 12.39
C ILE A 253 -44.72 -4.21 13.10
N LYS A 254 -44.70 -3.76 14.37
CA LYS A 254 -45.92 -3.69 15.21
C LYS A 254 -46.11 -2.50 16.16
N ASN A 255 -45.29 -1.43 16.17
CA ASN A 255 -45.40 -0.32 17.15
C ASN A 255 -45.60 -0.81 18.62
N PRO A 256 -44.65 -1.57 19.19
CA PRO A 256 -44.80 -2.08 20.54
C PRO A 256 -44.64 -0.97 21.59
N THR A 257 -45.54 -0.98 22.57
CA THR A 257 -45.43 -0.22 23.82
C THR A 257 -44.27 -0.76 24.65
N LEU A 258 -43.40 0.13 25.14
CA LEU A 258 -42.19 -0.24 25.87
C LEU A 258 -42.53 -0.74 27.29
N SER A 259 -42.14 -1.96 27.63
CA SER A 259 -42.00 -2.35 29.03
C SER A 259 -40.59 -2.02 29.50
N GLY A 260 -40.43 -0.96 30.29
CA GLY A 260 -39.19 -0.60 30.98
C GLY A 260 -38.47 0.63 30.44
N ALA A 261 -38.22 1.60 31.32
CA ALA A 261 -37.44 2.82 31.03
C ALA A 261 -36.01 2.50 30.53
N GLU A 262 -35.44 1.36 30.92
CA GLU A 262 -34.09 0.91 30.54
C GLU A 262 -33.97 0.53 29.04
N LEU A 263 -34.99 -0.12 28.47
CA LEU A 263 -35.01 -0.53 27.05
C LEU A 263 -35.14 0.68 26.12
N ASN A 264 -35.87 1.70 26.54
CA ASN A 264 -36.10 2.92 25.77
C ASN A 264 -34.79 3.63 25.38
N TYR A 265 -33.79 3.56 26.28
CA TYR A 265 -32.49 4.22 26.09
C TYR A 265 -31.52 3.44 25.18
N LEU A 266 -31.60 2.11 25.19
CA LEU A 266 -30.82 1.23 24.30
C LEU A 266 -31.43 1.12 22.89
N VAL A 267 -32.73 1.37 22.79
CA VAL A 267 -33.51 1.32 21.54
C VAL A 267 -33.28 2.56 20.69
N ARG A 268 -33.28 3.77 21.28
CA ARG A 268 -33.08 5.01 20.52
C ARG A 268 -31.70 5.04 19.87
N ASN A 269 -31.68 5.11 18.54
CA ASN A 269 -30.47 5.10 17.73
C ASN A 269 -29.88 6.51 17.51
N ASP A 270 -30.35 7.48 18.28
CA ASP A 270 -30.11 8.93 18.19
C ASP A 270 -28.83 9.39 18.91
N TYR A 271 -27.79 8.57 18.94
CA TYR A 271 -26.54 8.91 19.62
C TYR A 271 -25.30 8.53 18.83
N MET A 272 -24.24 9.29 19.10
CA MET A 272 -22.93 9.06 18.54
C MET A 272 -22.36 7.74 19.07
N LYS A 273 -22.16 6.79 18.14
CA LYS A 273 -21.55 5.50 18.45
C LYS A 273 -20.07 5.67 18.73
N TYR A 274 -19.54 4.79 19.59
CA TYR A 274 -18.11 4.75 19.86
C TYR A 274 -17.30 4.52 18.59
N TYR A 275 -17.63 3.47 17.84
CA TYR A 275 -17.03 3.20 16.53
C TYR A 275 -17.72 4.07 15.48
N GLY A 276 -17.21 5.29 15.31
CA GLY A 276 -17.73 6.26 14.34
C GLY A 276 -17.38 5.97 12.88
N GLY A 277 -16.44 5.06 12.64
CA GLY A 277 -15.94 4.72 11.30
C GLY A 277 -14.80 5.63 10.84
N HIS A 278 -13.84 5.02 10.16
CA HIS A 278 -12.65 5.68 9.63
C HIS A 278 -12.52 5.56 8.11
N GLN A 279 -13.57 5.14 7.41
CA GLN A 279 -13.57 4.94 5.96
C GLN A 279 -13.10 6.17 5.19
N HIS A 280 -13.52 7.38 5.60
CA HIS A 280 -13.06 8.62 4.97
C HIS A 280 -11.54 8.76 5.13
N ARG A 281 -11.02 8.70 6.37
CA ARG A 281 -9.59 8.87 6.67
C ARG A 281 -8.73 7.76 6.04
N LEU A 282 -9.00 6.51 6.43
CA LEU A 282 -8.21 5.34 6.03
C LEU A 282 -8.42 4.96 4.56
N GLY A 283 -9.62 5.20 4.00
CA GLY A 283 -9.93 4.86 2.62
C GLY A 283 -9.10 5.70 1.64
N HIS A 284 -9.06 7.02 1.81
CA HIS A 284 -8.22 7.90 0.99
C HIS A 284 -6.73 7.58 1.19
N TYR A 285 -6.31 7.41 2.44
CA TYR A 285 -4.93 7.08 2.81
C TYR A 285 -4.42 5.79 2.14
N PHE A 286 -5.10 4.66 2.34
CA PHE A 286 -4.64 3.37 1.79
C PHE A 286 -4.79 3.30 0.28
N ARG A 287 -5.79 3.96 -0.31
CA ARG A 287 -5.95 4.02 -1.77
C ARG A 287 -4.78 4.74 -2.42
N HIS A 288 -4.40 5.92 -1.91
CA HIS A 288 -3.25 6.65 -2.44
C HIS A 288 -1.96 5.86 -2.23
N LEU A 289 -1.73 5.33 -1.02
CA LEU A 289 -0.54 4.52 -0.71
C LEU A 289 -0.42 3.32 -1.65
N PHE A 290 -1.52 2.57 -1.84
CA PHE A 290 -1.57 1.42 -2.75
C PHE A 290 -1.29 1.82 -4.20
N GLN A 291 -1.90 2.92 -4.66
CA GLN A 291 -1.69 3.40 -6.02
C GLN A 291 -0.25 3.84 -6.26
N THR A 292 0.40 4.50 -5.31
CA THR A 292 1.81 4.90 -5.41
C THR A 292 2.73 3.68 -5.52
N TYR A 293 2.51 2.64 -4.70
CA TYR A 293 3.27 1.40 -4.81
C TYR A 293 2.99 0.64 -6.11
N LYS A 294 1.74 0.62 -6.61
CA LYS A 294 1.43 0.04 -7.92
C LYS A 294 2.14 0.80 -9.04
N TYR A 295 2.09 2.12 -9.03
CA TYR A 295 2.78 2.95 -10.02
C TYR A 295 4.28 2.65 -10.06
N LEU A 296 4.92 2.62 -8.88
CA LEU A 296 6.33 2.25 -8.73
C LEU A 296 6.62 0.83 -9.24
N HIS A 297 5.84 -0.15 -8.76
CA HIS A 297 6.09 -1.57 -8.99
C HIS A 297 5.93 -1.95 -10.46
N TYR A 298 4.92 -1.39 -11.13
CA TYR A 298 4.64 -1.68 -12.53
C TYR A 298 5.34 -0.74 -13.52
N HIS A 299 6.14 0.22 -13.05
CA HIS A 299 6.86 1.10 -13.96
C HIS A 299 7.87 0.30 -14.83
N PRO A 300 7.83 0.43 -16.17
CA PRO A 300 8.63 -0.41 -17.08
C PRO A 300 10.11 0.00 -17.12
N ASN A 301 10.41 1.28 -16.89
CA ASN A 301 11.76 1.83 -17.05
C ASN A 301 12.62 1.74 -15.77
N LEU A 302 12.14 1.07 -14.72
CA LEU A 302 12.91 0.89 -13.47
C LEU A 302 13.35 -0.55 -13.32
N ASN A 303 14.61 -0.73 -12.92
CA ASN A 303 15.11 -2.03 -12.49
C ASN A 303 14.69 -2.34 -11.04
N ALA A 304 14.89 -3.58 -10.59
CA ALA A 304 14.46 -4.02 -9.25
C ALA A 304 15.14 -3.25 -8.10
N LYS A 305 16.43 -2.88 -8.24
CA LYS A 305 17.16 -2.10 -7.22
C LYS A 305 16.58 -0.69 -7.08
N GLU A 306 16.27 -0.06 -8.21
CA GLU A 306 15.66 1.27 -8.24
C GLU A 306 14.26 1.24 -7.66
N LYS A 307 13.44 0.25 -8.05
CA LYS A 307 12.10 0.05 -7.48
C LYS A 307 12.17 -0.07 -5.96
N TYR A 308 13.05 -0.94 -5.48
CA TYR A 308 13.26 -1.13 -4.04
C TYR A 308 13.72 0.15 -3.35
N PHE A 309 14.61 0.93 -3.98
CA PHE A 309 15.08 2.22 -3.45
C PHE A 309 13.92 3.21 -3.25
N TYR A 310 13.11 3.51 -4.27
CA TYR A 310 11.96 4.42 -4.11
C TYR A 310 10.91 3.85 -3.16
N GLY A 311 10.67 2.55 -3.19
CA GLY A 311 9.75 1.89 -2.27
C GLY A 311 10.19 2.04 -0.81
N LYS A 312 11.49 1.89 -0.55
CA LYS A 312 12.10 2.17 0.75
C LYS A 312 11.94 3.64 1.15
N THR A 313 12.11 4.57 0.22
CA THR A 313 11.91 6.02 0.45
C THR A 313 10.47 6.33 0.88
N LEU A 314 9.47 5.76 0.20
CA LEU A 314 8.06 5.89 0.58
C LEU A 314 7.79 5.23 1.94
N ARG A 315 8.28 4.01 2.16
CA ARG A 315 8.14 3.30 3.44
C ARG A 315 8.74 4.09 4.62
N ALA A 316 9.86 4.77 4.41
CA ALA A 316 10.49 5.59 5.46
C ALA A 316 9.60 6.76 5.94
N GLN A 317 8.57 7.13 5.18
CA GLN A 317 7.59 8.13 5.62
C GLN A 317 6.54 7.56 6.59
N LEU A 318 6.35 6.23 6.62
CA LEU A 318 5.30 5.58 7.41
C LEU A 318 5.73 5.39 8.86
N SER A 319 4.92 5.88 9.80
CA SER A 319 5.09 5.59 11.23
C SER A 319 4.81 4.11 11.56
N THR A 320 5.24 3.67 12.74
CA THR A 320 4.97 2.30 13.23
C THR A 320 3.47 1.99 13.31
N TYR A 321 2.64 2.95 13.75
CA TYR A 321 1.18 2.77 13.79
C TYR A 321 0.55 2.71 12.39
N GLU A 322 1.08 3.47 11.43
CA GLU A 322 0.67 3.35 10.02
C GLU A 322 1.01 1.97 9.45
N GLN A 323 2.22 1.46 9.71
CA GLN A 323 2.61 0.11 9.31
C GLN A 323 1.75 -0.96 10.00
N ALA A 324 1.36 -0.76 11.25
CA ALA A 324 0.51 -1.69 12.00
C ALA A 324 -0.91 -1.73 11.42
N LEU A 325 -1.48 -0.57 11.08
CA LEU A 325 -2.77 -0.50 10.40
C LEU A 325 -2.71 -1.00 8.97
N LEU A 326 -1.60 -0.78 8.24
CA LEU A 326 -1.37 -1.36 6.92
C LEU A 326 -1.33 -2.89 6.99
N PHE A 327 -0.66 -3.45 8.00
CA PHE A 327 -0.67 -4.89 8.24
C PHE A 327 -2.11 -5.40 8.42
N ILE A 328 -2.89 -4.81 9.33
CA ILE A 328 -4.28 -5.22 9.58
C ILE A 328 -5.12 -5.10 8.29
N ASN A 329 -4.97 -3.99 7.56
CA ASN A 329 -5.63 -3.78 6.29
C ASN A 329 -5.29 -4.89 5.29
N SER A 330 -4.00 -5.21 5.14
CA SER A 330 -3.47 -6.17 4.17
C SER A 330 -3.95 -7.62 4.39
N ILE A 331 -4.29 -7.98 5.63
CA ILE A 331 -4.85 -9.30 5.97
C ILE A 331 -6.37 -9.30 6.10
N SER A 332 -7.01 -8.14 5.90
CA SER A 332 -8.46 -7.98 5.87
C SER A 332 -9.00 -8.01 4.44
N THR A 333 -10.28 -8.28 4.30
CA THR A 333 -10.97 -8.28 2.99
C THR A 333 -10.93 -6.93 2.26
N LEU A 334 -10.56 -5.84 2.94
CA LEU A 334 -10.39 -4.52 2.34
C LEU A 334 -9.02 -4.32 1.67
N GLY A 335 -8.00 -5.07 2.11
CA GLY A 335 -6.61 -4.87 1.70
C GLY A 335 -5.88 -6.13 1.25
N MET A 336 -6.52 -7.30 1.22
CA MET A 336 -5.89 -8.53 0.71
C MET A 336 -5.27 -8.38 -0.69
N LYS A 337 -5.71 -7.43 -1.50
CA LYS A 337 -5.10 -7.08 -2.80
C LYS A 337 -3.64 -6.62 -2.72
N TRP A 338 -3.17 -6.17 -1.56
CA TRP A 338 -1.76 -5.84 -1.33
C TRP A 338 -0.83 -7.03 -1.59
N GLU A 339 -1.29 -8.26 -1.30
CA GLU A 339 -0.48 -9.47 -1.46
C GLU A 339 -1.33 -10.75 -1.59
N LEU A 340 -2.21 -10.99 -0.61
CA LEU A 340 -2.91 -12.28 -0.45
C LEU A 340 -3.88 -12.64 -1.60
N LEU A 341 -4.43 -11.63 -2.25
CA LEU A 341 -5.31 -11.68 -3.42
C LEU A 341 -4.82 -10.70 -4.50
N ALA A 342 -3.50 -10.56 -4.66
CA ALA A 342 -2.91 -9.65 -5.64
C ALA A 342 -3.52 -9.89 -7.03
N GLU A 343 -3.92 -8.80 -7.70
CA GLU A 343 -4.50 -8.84 -9.04
C GLU A 343 -3.49 -9.45 -10.01
N TYR A 344 -3.85 -10.57 -10.64
CA TYR A 344 -3.16 -11.07 -11.83
C TYR A 344 -4.21 -11.53 -12.83
N LYS A 345 -3.97 -11.28 -14.12
CA LYS A 345 -4.78 -11.86 -15.19
C LYS A 345 -4.35 -13.30 -15.36
N GLU A 346 -5.22 -14.24 -15.00
CA GLU A 346 -5.07 -15.63 -15.45
C GLU A 346 -5.28 -15.65 -16.97
N GLU A 347 -4.22 -15.92 -17.71
CA GLU A 347 -4.36 -16.34 -19.11
C GLU A 347 -4.71 -17.82 -19.12
N SER A 348 -5.81 -18.19 -19.79
CA SER A 348 -6.26 -19.57 -19.92
C SER A 348 -5.12 -20.47 -20.42
N GLY A 349 -4.79 -21.52 -19.66
CA GLY A 349 -3.71 -22.47 -19.99
C GLY A 349 -2.36 -22.21 -19.29
N MET A 350 -2.27 -21.25 -18.36
CA MET A 350 -1.02 -21.02 -17.61
C MET A 350 -0.74 -22.13 -16.58
N ASN A 351 0.47 -22.71 -16.63
CA ASN A 351 0.93 -23.73 -15.67
C ASN A 351 0.89 -23.17 -14.21
N PRO A 352 0.42 -23.96 -13.21
CA PRO A 352 0.47 -23.62 -11.78
C PRO A 352 1.78 -22.98 -11.29
N ASP A 353 2.93 -23.42 -11.77
CA ASP A 353 4.24 -22.87 -11.38
C ASP A 353 4.47 -21.45 -11.90
N LYS A 354 4.02 -21.17 -13.13
CA LYS A 354 4.06 -19.82 -13.69
C LYS A 354 3.10 -18.91 -12.93
N ILE A 355 1.90 -19.38 -12.61
CA ILE A 355 0.92 -18.64 -11.79
C ILE A 355 1.53 -18.30 -10.42
N ALA A 356 2.15 -19.27 -9.75
CA ALA A 356 2.82 -19.04 -8.47
C ALA A 356 3.95 -18.00 -8.57
N LYS A 357 4.75 -18.05 -9.64
CA LYS A 357 5.82 -17.07 -9.90
C LYS A 357 5.27 -15.67 -10.19
N PHE A 358 4.19 -15.54 -10.97
CA PHE A 358 3.55 -14.26 -11.25
C PHE A 358 2.91 -13.65 -10.01
N ARG A 359 2.21 -14.45 -9.20
CA ARG A 359 1.66 -14.00 -7.93
C ARG A 359 2.75 -13.45 -7.01
N ARG A 360 3.84 -14.20 -6.81
CA ARG A 360 4.99 -13.78 -5.98
C ARG A 360 5.59 -12.45 -6.44
N LYS A 361 5.56 -12.16 -7.75
CA LYS A 361 6.06 -10.89 -8.29
C LYS A 361 5.21 -9.70 -7.82
N ASN A 362 3.92 -9.88 -7.55
CA ASN A 362 2.98 -8.81 -7.19
C ASN A 362 2.79 -8.64 -5.67
N HIS A 363 3.66 -9.23 -4.85
CA HIS A 363 3.59 -9.19 -3.38
C HIS A 363 4.16 -7.86 -2.85
N LEU A 364 3.35 -6.80 -2.83
CA LEU A 364 3.84 -5.45 -2.51
C LEU A 364 4.32 -5.31 -1.06
N ILE A 365 3.67 -5.98 -0.09
CA ILE A 365 4.05 -5.90 1.32
C ILE A 365 5.45 -6.49 1.52
N THR A 366 5.67 -7.69 0.98
CA THR A 366 6.94 -8.43 1.08
C THR A 366 8.04 -7.80 0.23
N GLU A 367 7.78 -7.46 -1.03
CA GLU A 367 8.78 -6.92 -1.98
C GLU A 367 9.47 -5.66 -1.44
N TYR A 368 8.69 -4.75 -0.82
CA TYR A 368 9.19 -3.49 -0.28
C TYR A 368 9.39 -3.50 1.23
N ASN A 369 9.18 -4.64 1.90
CA ASN A 369 9.26 -4.81 3.35
C ASN A 369 8.43 -3.75 4.11
N LEU A 370 7.19 -3.51 3.68
CA LEU A 370 6.40 -2.34 4.11
C LEU A 370 6.14 -2.24 5.60
N ILE A 371 6.16 -3.38 6.30
CA ILE A 371 5.86 -3.50 7.72
C ILE A 371 7.09 -3.89 8.55
N LYS A 372 8.31 -3.62 8.04
CA LYS A 372 9.59 -3.98 8.69
C LYS A 372 9.76 -3.36 10.08
N ASN A 373 9.23 -2.17 10.34
CA ASN A 373 9.47 -1.45 11.61
C ASN A 373 8.49 -1.86 12.72
N LEU A 374 7.72 -2.94 12.51
CA LEU A 374 6.91 -3.52 13.58
C LEU A 374 7.81 -4.41 14.45
N PRO A 375 7.65 -4.39 15.79
CA PRO A 375 8.23 -5.44 16.62
C PRO A 375 7.63 -6.76 16.13
N GLY A 376 8.44 -7.79 15.87
CA GLY A 376 8.00 -9.03 15.20
C GLY A 376 6.81 -9.74 15.87
N GLU A 377 6.51 -9.39 17.12
CA GLU A 377 5.27 -9.71 17.83
C GLU A 377 4.49 -8.44 18.19
N SER A 378 3.17 -8.44 17.97
CA SER A 378 2.34 -7.35 18.50
C SER A 378 2.17 -7.50 20.02
N SER A 379 2.15 -6.37 20.73
CA SER A 379 1.86 -6.33 22.17
C SER A 379 0.44 -6.81 22.55
N PHE A 380 -0.38 -7.19 21.57
CA PHE A 380 -1.81 -7.42 21.72
C PHE A 380 -2.28 -8.81 21.28
N GLY A 381 -1.35 -9.69 20.86
CA GLY A 381 -1.60 -11.14 20.73
C GLY A 381 -1.44 -11.73 19.33
N PHE A 382 -1.28 -10.91 18.27
CA PHE A 382 -0.99 -11.38 16.91
C PHE A 382 0.51 -11.34 16.63
N ARG A 383 1.03 -12.34 15.91
CA ARG A 383 2.43 -12.35 15.42
C ARG A 383 2.46 -11.93 13.96
N TYR A 384 3.05 -10.78 13.65
CA TYR A 384 3.15 -10.28 12.28
C TYR A 384 3.89 -11.29 11.38
N SER A 385 4.96 -11.90 11.91
CA SER A 385 5.76 -12.92 11.24
C SER A 385 5.01 -14.20 10.88
N THR A 386 3.87 -14.50 11.52
CA THR A 386 3.02 -15.63 11.13
C THR A 386 2.37 -15.39 9.77
N TYR A 387 1.99 -14.14 9.48
CA TYR A 387 1.29 -13.75 8.25
C TYR A 387 2.23 -13.25 7.14
N TYR A 388 3.39 -12.69 7.50
CA TYR A 388 4.42 -12.29 6.54
C TYR A 388 5.80 -12.79 6.98
N PRO A 389 6.06 -14.11 6.89
CA PRO A 389 7.29 -14.72 7.40
C PRO A 389 8.55 -14.28 6.66
N SER A 390 8.43 -13.79 5.42
CA SER A 390 9.55 -13.36 4.59
C SER A 390 10.10 -11.98 4.94
N ILE A 391 9.42 -11.23 5.82
CA ILE A 391 9.81 -9.87 6.19
C ILE A 391 10.82 -9.91 7.35
N LYS A 392 11.90 -9.14 7.19
CA LYS A 392 12.91 -8.96 8.24
C LYS A 392 12.51 -7.84 9.18
N TYR A 393 11.77 -8.19 10.24
CA TYR A 393 11.31 -7.26 11.28
C TYR A 393 12.47 -6.69 12.11
N GLU A 394 12.26 -5.51 12.69
CA GLU A 394 13.26 -4.76 13.47
C GLU A 394 13.77 -5.52 14.72
N SER A 395 12.93 -6.35 15.34
CA SER A 395 13.31 -7.14 16.52
C SER A 395 14.00 -8.48 16.19
N GLY A 396 14.42 -8.69 14.95
CA GLY A 396 15.06 -9.92 14.47
C GLY A 396 16.43 -9.72 13.83
N GLU A 397 17.05 -8.55 14.05
CA GLU A 397 18.46 -8.26 13.75
C GLU A 397 19.33 -8.40 15.00
#